data_AF-A0A7Z9BI33-F1
#
_entry.id   AF-A0A7Z9BI33-F1
#
_cell.length_a   1.000
_cell.length_b   1.000
_cell.length_c   1.000
_cell.angle_alpha   90.00
_cell.angle_beta   90.00
_cell.angle_gamma   90.00
#
_symmetry.space_group_name_H-M   'P 1'
#
loop_
_entity.id
_entity.type
_entity.pdbx_description
1 polymer ?
#
loop_
_entity_poly.entity_id
_entity_poly.type
_entity_poly.pdbx_seq_one_letter_code
_entity_poly.pdbx_strand_id
1 'polypeptide(L)'
;MSSQSSITFDSTLASVLSHDFRVSSTTLGKVVAQNFAQNPNLPGVIVMDETRFLGMISRAKFREQINTSQRENLYFNSPIQVLLDYLRTPPLLLDHNSKIADAINSALNRSKELMYEPIVVVYEPDIFRIVDVQVLLFAQNKLLNYAQNIIQQQQSQILQSFEIINVEKNKMKKCSKYYKSKEELIKKKYEDFLKIKQQEIFETAQKITEINEDFLQISQLVIRETNKSFNEIVVNTNSINSNTSLIQDMSTSISKDLESIHVACNLSSNILQKIRHLAVKGSIVAYQSQSPPEGFNQINTEINQMLNQILNINQEMNKMANHFKFHVQNLQDIAQNQSGISHSVSLQLERAKMVINELKKLIDSYNPNLIILIVEQAKNISPELIESLDNTPEQKLNSASNSQVLIELIQRTLKHRNDSPPSEF
;
A
#
# COMPACT_ATOMS: atom_id res chain seq x y z
N MET A 1 41.73 -32.94 -69.44
CA MET A 1 41.29 -31.61 -68.99
C MET A 1 41.31 -31.61 -67.48
N SER A 2 42.39 -31.12 -66.89
CA SER A 2 42.63 -31.18 -65.45
C SER A 2 41.79 -30.10 -64.76
N SER A 3 40.92 -30.53 -63.85
CA SER A 3 40.11 -29.70 -62.96
C SER A 3 40.98 -28.65 -62.26
N GLN A 4 40.78 -27.37 -62.60
CA GLN A 4 41.37 -26.27 -61.84
C GLN A 4 40.67 -26.21 -60.49
N SER A 5 41.34 -26.71 -59.46
CA SER A 5 41.02 -26.48 -58.06
C SER A 5 40.75 -25.00 -57.80
N SER A 6 39.69 -24.70 -57.03
CA SER A 6 39.38 -23.33 -56.60
C SER A 6 40.50 -22.83 -55.68
N ILE A 7 41.25 -21.84 -56.15
CA ILE A 7 42.35 -21.24 -55.40
C ILE A 7 41.76 -20.38 -54.27
N THR A 8 42.13 -20.72 -53.04
CA THR A 8 41.76 -20.01 -51.79
C THR A 8 43.02 -19.51 -51.09
N PHE A 9 42.90 -18.69 -50.04
CA PHE A 9 44.07 -18.19 -49.28
C PHE A 9 44.99 -19.30 -48.75
N ASP A 10 44.47 -20.52 -48.60
CA ASP A 10 45.26 -21.65 -48.13
C ASP A 10 46.09 -22.33 -49.21
N SER A 11 45.86 -21.99 -50.48
CA SER A 11 46.48 -22.61 -51.64
C SER A 11 47.99 -22.41 -51.72
N THR A 12 48.70 -23.50 -52.03
CA THR A 12 50.16 -23.58 -52.13
C THR A 12 50.61 -23.88 -53.56
N LEU A 13 51.91 -23.93 -53.82
CA LEU A 13 52.46 -24.34 -55.12
C LEU A 13 51.97 -25.72 -55.59
N ALA A 14 51.63 -26.63 -54.66
CA ALA A 14 51.02 -27.92 -54.99
C ALA A 14 49.66 -27.80 -55.71
N SER A 15 48.95 -26.69 -55.53
CA SER A 15 47.62 -26.44 -56.14
C SER A 15 47.69 -25.80 -57.53
N VAL A 16 48.89 -25.50 -58.02
CA VAL A 16 49.15 -24.83 -59.29
C VAL A 16 49.61 -25.85 -60.33
N LEU A 17 49.25 -25.63 -61.60
CA LEU A 17 49.70 -26.49 -62.70
C LEU A 17 51.24 -26.48 -62.77
N SER A 18 51.82 -27.66 -62.64
CA SER A 18 53.26 -27.90 -62.68
C SER A 18 53.60 -28.95 -63.74
N HIS A 19 54.79 -28.85 -64.32
CA HIS A 19 55.26 -29.71 -65.39
C HIS A 19 56.40 -30.62 -64.92
N ASP A 20 56.30 -31.90 -65.23
CA ASP A 20 57.36 -32.88 -65.01
C ASP A 20 58.10 -33.12 -66.34
N PHE A 21 59.12 -32.31 -66.60
CA PHE A 21 60.02 -32.51 -67.74
C PHE A 21 61.47 -32.52 -67.26
N ARG A 22 61.95 -33.72 -66.95
CA ARG A 22 63.30 -34.02 -66.46
C ARG A 22 64.06 -34.84 -67.51
N VAL A 23 65.33 -34.53 -67.71
CA VAL A 23 66.22 -35.27 -68.61
C VAL A 23 67.58 -35.51 -67.96
N SER A 24 68.29 -36.57 -68.37
CA SER A 24 69.68 -36.80 -67.96
C SER A 24 70.61 -35.72 -68.55
N SER A 25 71.65 -35.34 -67.83
CA SER A 25 72.77 -34.48 -68.25
C SER A 25 73.37 -34.85 -69.61
N THR A 26 73.36 -36.16 -69.92
CA THR A 26 73.88 -36.74 -71.17
C THR A 26 72.90 -36.66 -72.35
N THR A 27 71.65 -36.26 -72.12
CA THR A 27 70.60 -36.19 -73.14
C THR A 27 70.99 -35.18 -74.22
N LEU A 28 70.91 -35.57 -75.49
CA LEU A 28 71.23 -34.67 -76.61
C LEU A 28 70.25 -33.51 -76.71
N GLY A 29 70.75 -32.30 -76.97
CA GLY A 29 69.90 -31.10 -77.08
C GLY A 29 68.78 -31.23 -78.13
N LYS A 30 68.98 -32.01 -79.20
CA LYS A 30 67.91 -32.30 -80.19
C LYS A 30 66.67 -32.97 -79.58
N VAL A 31 66.85 -33.82 -78.58
CA VAL A 31 65.74 -34.53 -77.90
C VAL A 31 64.94 -33.54 -77.04
N VAL A 32 65.65 -32.63 -76.37
CA VAL A 32 65.02 -31.54 -75.61
C VAL A 32 64.24 -30.59 -76.55
N ALA A 33 64.81 -30.25 -77.71
CA ALA A 33 64.15 -29.43 -78.72
C ALA A 33 62.86 -30.09 -79.25
N GLN A 34 62.89 -31.39 -79.54
CA GLN A 34 61.71 -32.15 -79.95
C GLN A 34 60.61 -32.12 -78.89
N ASN A 35 60.95 -32.29 -77.61
CA ASN A 35 59.99 -32.22 -76.51
C ASN A 35 59.37 -30.82 -76.36
N PHE A 36 60.15 -29.75 -76.50
CA PHE A 36 59.64 -28.38 -76.51
C PHE A 36 58.76 -28.05 -77.73
N ALA A 37 58.99 -28.72 -78.86
CA ALA A 37 58.15 -28.59 -80.05
C ALA A 37 56.82 -29.35 -79.89
N GLN A 38 56.87 -30.56 -79.35
CA GLN A 38 55.69 -31.41 -79.10
C GLN A 38 54.81 -30.89 -77.96
N ASN A 39 55.39 -30.18 -76.99
CA ASN A 39 54.67 -29.67 -75.82
C ASN A 39 54.86 -28.15 -75.69
N PRO A 40 54.01 -27.34 -76.35
CA PRO A 40 54.13 -25.87 -76.33
C PRO A 40 53.97 -25.23 -74.95
N ASN A 41 53.41 -25.95 -73.97
CA ASN A 41 53.20 -25.43 -72.62
C ASN A 41 54.36 -25.75 -71.67
N LEU A 42 55.41 -26.47 -72.12
CA LEU A 42 56.56 -26.74 -71.26
C LEU A 42 57.35 -25.45 -71.01
N PRO A 43 57.48 -25.01 -69.75
CA PRO A 43 58.14 -23.75 -69.43
C PRO A 43 59.67 -23.85 -69.46
N GLY A 44 60.21 -25.06 -69.28
CA GLY A 44 61.64 -25.34 -69.26
C GLY A 44 61.90 -26.84 -69.16
N VAL A 45 63.17 -27.21 -69.01
CA VAL A 45 63.63 -28.58 -68.77
C VAL A 45 64.48 -28.61 -67.51
N ILE A 46 64.27 -29.60 -66.65
CA ILE A 46 65.13 -29.89 -65.51
C ILE A 46 66.21 -30.88 -65.95
N VAL A 47 67.46 -30.54 -65.68
CA VAL A 47 68.62 -31.38 -65.99
C VAL A 47 69.07 -32.08 -64.72
N MET A 48 69.10 -33.41 -64.77
CA MET A 48 69.44 -34.30 -63.67
C MET A 48 70.68 -35.12 -64.00
N ASP A 49 71.46 -35.45 -62.98
CA ASP A 49 72.47 -36.52 -63.05
C ASP A 49 72.06 -37.60 -62.07
N GLU A 50 71.54 -38.72 -62.58
CA GLU A 50 70.80 -39.70 -61.80
C GLU A 50 69.67 -39.04 -60.97
N THR A 51 69.82 -38.98 -59.64
CA THR A 51 68.87 -38.35 -58.70
C THR A 51 69.27 -36.92 -58.32
N ARG A 52 70.44 -36.46 -58.75
CA ARG A 52 70.98 -35.13 -58.40
C ARG A 52 70.47 -34.06 -59.35
N PHE A 53 69.83 -33.03 -58.79
CA PHE A 53 69.47 -31.83 -59.53
C PHE A 53 70.72 -31.02 -59.92
N LEU A 54 70.92 -30.81 -61.22
CA LEU A 54 72.01 -29.97 -61.73
C LEU A 54 71.56 -28.55 -62.05
N GLY A 55 70.35 -28.39 -62.57
CA GLY A 55 69.80 -27.08 -62.90
C GLY A 55 68.56 -27.16 -63.79
N MET A 56 68.10 -25.99 -64.24
CA MET A 56 66.95 -25.84 -65.12
C MET A 56 67.28 -24.90 -66.27
N ILE A 57 66.89 -25.28 -67.48
CA ILE A 57 67.00 -24.43 -68.67
C ILE A 57 65.57 -24.06 -69.09
N SER A 58 65.23 -22.77 -69.02
CA SER A 58 63.92 -22.32 -69.48
C SER A 58 63.81 -22.48 -70.99
N ARG A 59 62.58 -22.63 -71.49
CA ARG A 59 62.33 -22.69 -72.92
C ARG A 59 62.79 -21.41 -73.62
N ALA A 60 62.67 -20.26 -72.96
CA ALA A 60 63.15 -18.98 -73.46
C ALA A 60 64.67 -19.00 -73.66
N LYS A 61 65.43 -19.40 -72.64
CA LYS A 61 66.90 -19.49 -72.71
C LYS A 61 67.39 -20.55 -73.69
N PHE A 62 66.70 -21.69 -73.77
CA PHE A 62 66.99 -22.71 -74.78
C PHE A 62 66.83 -22.16 -76.21
N ARG A 63 65.73 -21.46 -76.49
CA ARG A 63 65.47 -20.85 -77.80
C ARG A 63 66.45 -19.72 -78.13
N GLU A 64 66.82 -18.91 -77.14
CA GLU A 64 67.80 -17.83 -77.29
C GLU A 64 69.15 -18.37 -77.80
N GLN A 65 69.59 -19.54 -77.31
CA GLN A 65 70.86 -20.12 -77.73
C GLN A 65 70.79 -20.86 -79.07
N ILE A 66 69.61 -21.25 -79.53
CA ILE A 66 69.40 -22.05 -80.76
C ILE A 66 68.77 -21.17 -81.85
N ASN A 67 69.10 -19.88 -81.83
CA ASN A 67 68.56 -18.88 -82.75
C ASN A 67 69.34 -18.76 -84.09
N THR A 68 70.44 -19.52 -84.25
CA THR A 68 71.27 -19.53 -85.45
C THR A 68 71.66 -20.96 -85.80
N SER A 69 71.77 -21.28 -87.10
CA SER A 69 72.08 -22.63 -87.57
C SER A 69 73.43 -23.17 -87.06
N GLN A 70 74.40 -22.28 -86.75
CA GLN A 70 75.68 -22.68 -86.17
C GLN A 70 75.53 -23.15 -84.71
N ARG A 71 74.83 -22.37 -83.87
CA ARG A 71 74.61 -22.73 -82.46
C ARG A 71 73.62 -23.89 -82.31
N GLU A 72 72.64 -23.96 -83.21
CA GLU A 72 71.72 -25.08 -83.30
C GLU A 72 72.48 -26.39 -83.50
N ASN A 73 73.34 -26.49 -84.52
CA ASN A 73 74.14 -27.68 -84.77
C ASN A 73 75.08 -28.02 -83.60
N LEU A 74 75.63 -27.02 -82.91
CA LEU A 74 76.49 -27.22 -81.74
C LEU A 74 75.71 -27.85 -80.58
N TYR A 75 74.60 -27.23 -80.17
CA TYR A 75 73.86 -27.65 -78.98
C TYR A 75 72.94 -28.85 -79.24
N PHE A 76 72.45 -29.06 -80.46
CA PHE A 76 71.61 -30.22 -80.79
C PHE A 76 72.37 -31.54 -80.72
N ASN A 77 73.65 -31.52 -81.11
CA ASN A 77 74.51 -32.70 -81.15
C ASN A 77 75.37 -32.87 -79.87
N SER A 78 75.23 -31.96 -78.91
CA SER A 78 75.92 -32.02 -77.62
C SER A 78 74.98 -32.50 -76.50
N PRO A 79 75.52 -33.10 -75.43
CA PRO A 79 74.79 -33.27 -74.17
C PRO A 79 74.20 -31.94 -73.68
N ILE A 80 72.98 -31.98 -73.15
CA ILE A 80 72.26 -30.79 -72.66
C ILE A 80 73.01 -30.09 -71.53
N GLN A 81 73.85 -30.81 -70.79
CA GLN A 81 74.76 -30.25 -69.79
C GLN A 81 75.67 -29.15 -70.36
N VAL A 82 76.15 -29.28 -71.61
CA VAL A 82 77.00 -28.26 -72.25
C VAL A 82 76.28 -26.91 -72.33
N LEU A 83 74.98 -26.93 -72.62
CA LEU A 83 74.15 -25.73 -72.66
C LEU A 83 73.84 -25.20 -71.25
N LEU A 84 73.61 -26.09 -70.28
CA LEU A 84 73.40 -25.72 -68.88
C LEU A 84 74.61 -24.97 -68.31
N ASP A 85 75.81 -25.52 -68.53
CA ASP A 85 77.07 -24.98 -68.03
C ASP A 85 77.45 -23.64 -68.66
N TYR A 86 76.97 -23.38 -69.89
CA TYR A 86 77.11 -22.11 -70.57
C TYR A 86 76.14 -21.06 -70.03
N LEU A 87 74.86 -21.42 -69.85
CA LEU A 87 73.82 -20.49 -69.42
C LEU A 87 73.99 -20.05 -67.96
N ARG A 88 74.36 -20.98 -67.07
CA ARG A 88 74.55 -20.75 -65.62
C ARG A 88 73.40 -19.97 -64.95
N THR A 89 72.18 -20.15 -65.44
CA THR A 89 70.99 -19.52 -64.87
C THR A 89 70.70 -20.13 -63.50
N PRO A 90 70.76 -19.38 -62.39
CA PRO A 90 70.46 -19.93 -61.07
C PRO A 90 68.95 -20.27 -61.00
N PRO A 91 68.56 -21.52 -60.70
CA PRO A 91 67.15 -21.86 -60.56
C PRO A 91 66.60 -21.33 -59.22
N LEU A 92 65.34 -20.88 -59.21
CA LEU A 92 64.62 -20.61 -57.97
C LEU A 92 63.94 -21.90 -57.52
N LEU A 93 64.42 -22.50 -56.44
CA LEU A 93 63.88 -23.71 -55.83
C LEU A 93 62.94 -23.33 -54.68
N LEU A 94 61.69 -23.80 -54.74
CA LEU A 94 60.68 -23.57 -53.70
C LEU A 94 60.00 -24.88 -53.29
N ASP A 95 59.66 -25.03 -52.01
CA ASP A 95 58.91 -26.18 -51.52
C ASP A 95 57.47 -26.16 -52.04
N HIS A 96 56.90 -27.31 -52.38
CA HIS A 96 55.51 -27.43 -52.85
C HIS A 96 54.46 -26.88 -51.86
N ASN A 97 54.78 -26.77 -50.57
CA ASN A 97 53.92 -26.17 -49.53
C ASN A 97 54.04 -24.65 -49.45
N SER A 98 54.94 -24.03 -50.20
CA SER A 98 55.06 -22.56 -50.25
C SER A 98 53.74 -21.95 -50.73
N LYS A 99 53.29 -20.88 -50.07
CA LYS A 99 52.09 -20.15 -50.49
C LYS A 99 52.32 -19.51 -51.86
N ILE A 100 51.26 -19.43 -52.65
CA ILE A 100 51.32 -18.85 -54.00
C ILE A 100 51.82 -17.40 -53.97
N ALA A 101 51.38 -16.60 -52.99
CA ALA A 101 51.81 -15.22 -52.83
C ALA A 101 53.33 -15.12 -52.55
N ASP A 102 53.86 -15.98 -51.68
CA ASP A 102 55.27 -16.00 -51.33
C ASP A 102 56.14 -16.46 -52.50
N ALA A 103 55.65 -17.44 -53.27
CA ALA A 103 56.33 -17.93 -54.47
C ALA A 103 56.42 -16.86 -55.56
N ILE A 104 55.36 -16.06 -55.74
CA ILE A 104 55.34 -14.95 -56.70
C ILE A 104 56.26 -13.83 -56.24
N ASN A 105 56.19 -13.44 -54.97
CA ASN A 105 57.12 -12.45 -54.42
C ASN A 105 58.57 -12.90 -54.62
N SER A 106 58.86 -14.18 -54.37
CA SER A 106 60.21 -14.75 -54.57
C SER A 106 60.63 -14.74 -56.05
N ALA A 107 59.72 -15.02 -56.98
CA ALA A 107 60.01 -14.97 -58.41
C ALA A 107 60.20 -13.53 -58.92
N LEU A 108 59.32 -12.60 -58.50
CA LEU A 108 59.33 -11.22 -58.96
C LEU A 108 60.45 -10.37 -58.35
N ASN A 109 60.99 -10.76 -57.19
CA ASN A 109 62.12 -10.11 -56.53
C ASN A 109 63.49 -10.51 -57.11
N ARG A 110 63.52 -11.41 -58.11
CA ARG A 110 64.76 -11.75 -58.84
C ARG A 110 65.20 -10.58 -59.73
N SER A 111 66.44 -10.63 -60.22
CA SER A 111 66.91 -9.65 -61.21
C SER A 111 66.02 -9.67 -62.46
N LYS A 112 65.97 -8.54 -63.20
CA LYS A 112 65.07 -8.35 -64.35
C LYS A 112 65.16 -9.47 -65.41
N GLU A 113 66.34 -10.06 -65.58
CA GLU A 113 66.60 -11.16 -66.53
C GLU A 113 66.04 -12.51 -66.07
N LEU A 114 65.72 -12.64 -64.77
CA LEU A 114 65.33 -13.88 -64.11
C LEU A 114 63.90 -13.83 -63.54
N MET A 115 63.29 -12.64 -63.50
CA MET A 115 61.96 -12.39 -62.93
C MET A 115 60.85 -13.26 -63.54
N TYR A 116 60.98 -13.58 -64.83
CA TYR A 116 60.03 -14.42 -65.57
C TYR A 116 60.58 -15.81 -65.88
N GLU A 117 61.75 -16.16 -65.37
CA GLU A 117 62.26 -17.52 -65.50
C GLU A 117 61.38 -18.47 -64.66
N PRO A 118 61.07 -19.66 -65.17
CA PRO A 118 60.27 -20.64 -64.43
C PRO A 118 60.88 -20.97 -63.07
N ILE A 119 60.02 -21.31 -62.12
CA ILE A 119 60.45 -21.80 -60.80
C ILE A 119 60.51 -23.32 -60.81
N VAL A 120 61.42 -23.87 -60.01
CA VAL A 120 61.49 -25.30 -59.76
C VAL A 120 60.85 -25.58 -58.41
N VAL A 121 59.82 -26.42 -58.40
CA VAL A 121 59.10 -26.84 -57.20
C VAL A 121 59.65 -28.17 -56.73
N VAL A 122 60.05 -28.21 -55.47
CA VAL A 122 60.55 -29.40 -54.78
C VAL A 122 59.39 -30.06 -54.04
N TYR A 123 59.04 -31.28 -54.45
CA TYR A 123 58.04 -32.10 -53.76
C TYR A 123 58.70 -33.03 -52.74
N GLU A 124 59.75 -33.71 -53.19
CA GLU A 124 60.61 -34.61 -52.42
C GLU A 124 62.07 -34.41 -52.90
N PRO A 125 63.10 -34.91 -52.18
CA PRO A 125 64.51 -34.65 -52.52
C PRO A 125 64.93 -34.97 -53.97
N ASP A 126 64.20 -35.84 -54.67
CA ASP A 126 64.43 -36.26 -56.06
C ASP A 126 63.24 -35.96 -57.01
N ILE A 127 62.16 -35.39 -56.48
CA ILE A 127 60.96 -35.03 -57.25
C ILE A 127 60.88 -33.52 -57.45
N PHE A 128 61.26 -33.11 -58.66
CA PHE A 128 61.25 -31.72 -59.10
C PHE A 128 60.21 -31.50 -60.20
N ARG A 129 59.48 -30.39 -60.11
CA ARG A 129 58.57 -29.93 -61.17
C ARG A 129 58.85 -28.49 -61.53
N ILE A 130 58.40 -28.07 -62.70
CA ILE A 130 58.59 -26.70 -63.19
C ILE A 130 57.24 -26.00 -63.21
N VAL A 131 57.19 -24.79 -62.66
CA VAL A 131 56.01 -23.92 -62.73
C VAL A 131 56.38 -22.64 -63.46
N ASP A 132 55.56 -22.29 -64.45
CA ASP A 132 55.68 -21.03 -65.16
C ASP A 132 55.19 -19.87 -64.26
N VAL A 133 55.94 -18.78 -64.23
CA VAL A 133 55.57 -17.56 -63.50
C VAL A 133 54.23 -17.02 -63.96
N GLN A 134 53.86 -17.18 -65.24
CA GLN A 134 52.54 -16.78 -65.76
C GLN A 134 51.39 -17.51 -65.06
N VAL A 135 51.56 -18.81 -64.77
CA VAL A 135 50.55 -19.61 -64.07
C VAL A 135 50.42 -19.14 -62.62
N LEU A 136 51.53 -18.77 -61.98
CA LEU A 136 51.51 -18.18 -60.64
C LEU A 136 50.81 -16.82 -60.63
N LEU A 137 51.13 -15.93 -61.57
CA LEU A 137 50.47 -14.62 -61.68
C LEU A 137 48.95 -14.75 -61.87
N PHE A 138 48.51 -15.72 -62.67
CA PHE A 138 47.09 -16.03 -62.81
C PHE A 138 46.47 -16.54 -61.49
N ALA A 139 47.20 -17.38 -60.75
CA ALA A 139 46.79 -17.85 -59.44
C ALA A 139 46.66 -16.70 -58.42
N GLN A 140 47.56 -15.72 -58.43
CA GLN A 140 47.47 -14.51 -57.61
C GLN A 140 46.27 -13.64 -57.96
N ASN A 141 45.97 -13.48 -59.26
CA ASN A 141 44.80 -12.72 -59.67
C ASN A 141 43.51 -13.41 -59.17
N LYS A 142 43.43 -14.74 -59.21
CA LYS A 142 42.33 -15.51 -58.62
C LYS A 142 42.21 -15.27 -57.11
N LEU A 143 43.32 -15.27 -56.36
CA LEU A 143 43.34 -14.95 -54.92
C LEU A 143 42.82 -13.54 -54.64
N LEU A 144 43.25 -12.56 -55.42
CA LEU A 144 42.82 -11.17 -55.26
C LEU A 144 41.32 -11.00 -55.51
N ASN A 145 40.80 -11.61 -56.58
CA ASN A 145 39.36 -11.59 -56.88
C ASN A 145 38.55 -12.29 -55.77
N TYR A 146 39.05 -13.40 -55.23
CA TYR A 146 38.43 -14.09 -54.11
C TYR A 146 38.36 -13.20 -52.85
N ALA A 147 39.46 -12.51 -52.52
CA ALA A 147 39.50 -11.56 -51.42
C ALA A 147 38.49 -10.42 -51.58
N GLN A 148 38.43 -9.84 -52.79
CA GLN A 148 37.51 -8.76 -53.10
C GLN A 148 36.04 -9.17 -52.93
N ASN A 149 35.68 -10.39 -53.38
CA ASN A 149 34.32 -10.91 -53.23
C ASN A 149 33.94 -11.08 -51.75
N ILE A 150 34.84 -11.61 -50.91
CA ILE A 150 34.60 -11.75 -49.46
C ILE A 150 34.37 -10.37 -48.82
N ILE A 151 35.23 -9.40 -49.13
CA ILE A 151 35.14 -8.05 -48.57
C ILE A 151 33.80 -7.41 -48.95
N GLN A 152 33.38 -7.51 -50.20
CA GLN A 152 32.10 -6.98 -50.66
C GLN A 152 30.91 -7.64 -49.95
N GLN A 153 30.95 -8.96 -49.78
CA GLN A 153 29.90 -9.68 -49.06
C GLN A 153 29.80 -9.24 -47.59
N GLN A 154 30.93 -9.10 -46.91
CA GLN A 154 30.97 -8.62 -45.53
C GLN A 154 30.45 -7.18 -45.41
N GLN A 155 30.82 -6.29 -46.32
CA GLN A 155 30.32 -4.91 -46.33
C GLN A 155 28.80 -4.86 -46.49
N SER A 156 28.23 -5.67 -47.39
CA SER A 156 26.77 -5.77 -47.56
C SER A 156 26.07 -6.23 -46.27
N GLN A 157 26.61 -7.24 -45.59
CA GLN A 157 26.07 -7.74 -44.32
C GLN A 157 26.13 -6.69 -43.20
N ILE A 158 27.23 -5.93 -43.12
CA ILE A 158 27.38 -4.84 -42.15
C ILE A 158 26.33 -3.76 -42.39
N LEU A 159 26.12 -3.36 -43.65
CA LEU A 159 25.11 -2.36 -44.01
C LEU A 159 23.70 -2.81 -43.64
N GLN A 160 23.33 -4.06 -43.97
CA GLN A 160 22.03 -4.63 -43.60
C GLN A 160 21.83 -4.68 -42.08
N SER A 161 22.86 -5.10 -41.34
CA SER A 161 22.81 -5.16 -39.87
C SER A 161 22.63 -3.77 -39.25
N PHE A 162 23.32 -2.76 -39.82
CA PHE A 162 23.21 -1.36 -39.39
C PHE A 162 21.80 -0.80 -39.61
N GLU A 163 21.15 -1.11 -40.74
CA GLU A 163 19.77 -0.72 -40.99
C GLU A 163 18.80 -1.32 -39.96
N ILE A 164 18.91 -2.63 -39.67
CA ILE A 164 18.07 -3.30 -38.67
C ILE A 164 18.26 -2.66 -37.29
N ILE A 165 19.50 -2.43 -36.87
CA ILE A 165 19.81 -1.77 -35.59
C ILE A 165 19.17 -0.38 -35.52
N ASN A 166 19.22 0.40 -36.60
CA ASN A 166 18.60 1.73 -36.64
C ASN A 166 17.08 1.68 -36.54
N VAL A 167 16.43 0.72 -37.22
CA VAL A 167 14.98 0.52 -37.12
C VAL A 167 14.58 0.16 -35.69
N GLU A 168 15.26 -0.81 -35.07
CA GLU A 168 14.97 -1.22 -33.69
C GLU A 168 15.26 -0.11 -32.67
N LYS A 169 16.36 0.64 -32.85
CA LYS A 169 16.67 1.83 -32.02
C LYS A 169 15.55 2.87 -32.10
N ASN A 170 14.98 3.10 -33.29
CA ASN A 170 13.86 4.03 -33.46
C ASN A 170 12.57 3.52 -32.82
N LYS A 171 12.27 2.21 -32.93
CA LYS A 171 11.14 1.58 -32.20
C LYS A 171 11.31 1.72 -30.69
N MET A 172 12.50 1.42 -30.15
CA MET A 172 12.81 1.52 -28.74
C MET A 172 12.65 2.96 -28.21
N LYS A 173 13.11 3.97 -28.97
CA LYS A 173 12.88 5.39 -28.64
C LYS A 173 11.40 5.76 -28.55
N LYS A 174 10.57 5.28 -29.50
CA LYS A 174 9.11 5.52 -29.46
C LYS A 174 8.48 4.85 -28.24
N CYS A 175 8.85 3.60 -27.98
CA CYS A 175 8.38 2.81 -26.84
C CYS A 175 8.73 3.48 -25.50
N SER A 176 9.99 3.91 -25.34
CA SER A 176 10.46 4.62 -24.14
C SER A 176 9.69 5.93 -23.91
N LYS A 177 9.42 6.72 -24.96
CA LYS A 177 8.59 7.93 -24.85
C LYS A 177 7.16 7.61 -24.39
N TYR A 178 6.55 6.57 -24.96
CA TYR A 178 5.20 6.13 -24.59
C TYR A 178 5.11 5.74 -23.11
N TYR A 179 6.05 4.92 -22.61
CA TYR A 179 6.07 4.50 -21.22
C TYR A 179 6.30 5.67 -20.26
N LYS A 180 7.22 6.60 -20.60
CA LYS A 180 7.44 7.80 -19.79
C LYS A 180 6.18 8.66 -19.67
N SER A 181 5.46 8.88 -20.78
CA SER A 181 4.19 9.62 -20.75
C SER A 181 3.09 8.89 -19.96
N LYS A 182 3.07 7.54 -19.99
CA LYS A 182 2.14 6.75 -19.17
C LYS A 182 2.46 6.85 -17.67
N GLU A 183 3.73 6.77 -17.31
CA GLU A 183 4.20 6.94 -15.93
C GLU A 183 3.84 8.32 -15.39
N GLU A 184 4.09 9.39 -16.15
CA GLU A 184 3.70 10.76 -15.78
C GLU A 184 2.18 10.91 -15.59
N LEU A 185 1.38 10.26 -16.44
CA LEU A 185 -0.08 10.27 -16.31
C LEU A 185 -0.57 9.54 -15.06
N ILE A 186 0.03 8.39 -14.72
CA ILE A 186 -0.29 7.63 -13.51
C ILE A 186 0.07 8.45 -12.28
N LYS A 187 1.27 9.03 -12.24
CA LYS A 187 1.73 9.89 -11.15
C LYS A 187 0.77 11.07 -10.94
N LYS A 188 0.40 11.76 -12.02
CA LYS A 188 -0.54 12.88 -11.95
C LYS A 188 -1.92 12.45 -11.40
N LYS A 189 -2.47 11.35 -11.90
CA LYS A 189 -3.76 10.83 -11.40
C LYS A 189 -3.71 10.48 -9.92
N TYR A 190 -2.60 9.90 -9.47
CA TYR A 190 -2.40 9.56 -8.06
C TYR A 190 -2.29 10.81 -7.18
N GLU A 191 -1.53 11.82 -7.61
CA GLU A 191 -1.44 13.12 -6.93
C GLU A 191 -2.82 13.81 -6.83
N ASP A 192 -3.59 13.81 -7.92
CA ASP A 192 -4.96 14.35 -7.94
C ASP A 192 -5.89 13.58 -6.99
N PHE A 193 -5.82 12.25 -6.97
CA PHE A 193 -6.60 11.40 -6.06
C PHE A 193 -6.26 11.68 -4.59
N LEU A 194 -4.98 11.74 -4.24
CA LEU A 194 -4.53 12.04 -2.89
C LEU A 194 -5.01 13.42 -2.44
N LYS A 195 -4.96 14.42 -3.32
CA LYS A 195 -5.44 15.77 -3.03
C LYS A 195 -6.93 15.77 -2.71
N ILE A 196 -7.75 15.06 -3.50
CA ILE A 196 -9.19 14.92 -3.25
C ILE A 196 -9.44 14.25 -1.89
N LYS A 197 -8.75 13.14 -1.60
CA LYS A 197 -8.94 12.42 -0.34
C LYS A 197 -8.50 13.22 0.88
N GLN A 198 -7.41 13.97 0.79
CA GLN A 198 -6.98 14.87 1.86
C GLN A 198 -8.00 15.98 2.11
N GLN A 199 -8.60 16.54 1.04
CA GLN A 199 -9.65 17.53 1.18
C GLN A 199 -10.91 16.95 1.84
N GLU A 200 -11.37 15.76 1.43
CA GLU A 200 -12.50 15.08 2.06
C GLU A 200 -12.26 14.84 3.56
N ILE A 201 -11.08 14.32 3.94
CA ILE A 201 -10.72 14.10 5.36
C ILE A 201 -10.72 15.42 6.13
N PHE A 202 -10.18 16.49 5.54
CA PHE A 202 -10.15 17.80 6.18
C PHE A 202 -11.56 18.36 6.40
N GLU A 203 -12.42 18.29 5.39
CA GLU A 203 -13.82 18.75 5.48
C GLU A 203 -14.61 17.93 6.52
N THR A 204 -14.41 16.61 6.58
CA THR A 204 -15.02 15.76 7.61
C THR A 204 -14.50 16.08 9.00
N ALA A 205 -13.19 16.27 9.17
CA ALA A 205 -12.57 16.63 10.44
C ALA A 205 -13.11 17.98 10.94
N GLN A 206 -13.26 18.97 10.05
CA GLN A 206 -13.83 20.27 10.39
C GLN A 206 -15.28 20.13 10.89
N LYS A 207 -16.13 19.37 10.18
CA LYS A 207 -17.52 19.12 10.61
C LYS A 207 -17.59 18.44 11.97
N ILE A 208 -16.71 17.49 12.25
CA ILE A 208 -16.65 16.82 13.57
C ILE A 208 -16.25 17.82 14.65
N THR A 209 -15.30 18.71 14.38
CA THR A 209 -14.92 19.79 15.32
C THR A 209 -16.11 20.70 15.61
N GLU A 210 -16.80 21.18 14.57
CA GLU A 210 -17.99 22.05 14.71
C GLU A 210 -19.07 21.36 15.57
N ILE A 211 -19.41 20.10 15.28
CA ILE A 211 -20.39 19.33 16.06
C ILE A 211 -19.95 19.14 17.52
N ASN A 212 -18.65 18.90 17.76
CA ASN A 212 -18.13 18.72 19.11
C ASN A 212 -18.14 20.03 19.91
N GLU A 213 -17.84 21.16 19.27
CA GLU A 213 -17.95 22.48 19.87
C GLU A 213 -19.41 22.80 20.24
N ASP A 214 -20.34 22.54 19.33
CA ASP A 214 -21.79 22.68 19.60
C ASP A 214 -22.23 21.78 20.76
N PHE A 215 -21.80 20.51 20.76
CA PHE A 215 -22.10 19.57 21.84
C PHE A 215 -21.55 20.07 23.18
N LEU A 216 -20.34 20.62 23.20
CA LEU A 216 -19.71 21.18 24.40
C LEU A 216 -20.52 22.36 24.93
N GLN A 217 -20.89 23.31 24.07
CA GLN A 217 -21.69 24.48 24.43
C GLN A 217 -23.06 24.07 24.97
N ILE A 218 -23.77 23.17 24.27
CA ILE A 218 -25.08 22.67 24.68
C ILE A 218 -24.95 21.94 26.02
N SER A 219 -23.95 21.07 26.19
CA SER A 219 -23.77 20.31 27.43
C SER A 219 -23.46 21.21 28.62
N GLN A 220 -22.62 22.23 28.44
CA GLN A 220 -22.35 23.25 29.48
C GLN A 220 -23.63 24.03 29.85
N LEU A 221 -24.45 24.42 28.86
CA LEU A 221 -25.72 25.10 29.09
C LEU A 221 -26.69 24.20 29.86
N VAL A 222 -26.83 22.94 29.45
CA VAL A 222 -27.69 21.94 30.12
C VAL A 222 -27.25 21.75 31.57
N ILE A 223 -25.95 21.58 31.83
CA ILE A 223 -25.42 21.45 33.19
C ILE A 223 -25.77 22.69 34.03
N ARG A 224 -25.58 23.89 33.47
CA ARG A 224 -25.85 25.16 34.17
C ARG A 224 -27.34 25.31 34.53
N GLU A 225 -28.22 25.19 33.54
CA GLU A 225 -29.67 25.36 33.73
C GLU A 225 -30.26 24.24 34.60
N THR A 226 -29.76 23.01 34.47
CA THR A 226 -30.19 21.88 35.31
C THR A 226 -29.78 22.08 36.76
N ASN A 227 -28.53 22.50 37.03
CA ASN A 227 -28.08 22.78 38.39
C ASN A 227 -28.87 23.91 39.05
N LYS A 228 -29.20 24.97 38.28
CA LYS A 228 -30.06 26.05 38.76
C LYS A 228 -31.44 25.53 39.15
N SER A 229 -32.10 24.81 38.24
CA SER A 229 -33.42 24.20 38.49
C SER A 229 -33.39 23.25 39.69
N PHE A 230 -32.35 22.41 39.82
CA PHE A 230 -32.21 21.52 40.97
C PHE A 230 -32.08 22.27 42.29
N ASN A 231 -31.33 23.37 42.32
CA ASN A 231 -31.21 24.18 43.53
C ASN A 231 -32.57 24.80 43.92
N GLU A 232 -33.32 25.32 42.95
CA GLU A 232 -34.67 25.85 43.18
C GLU A 232 -35.64 24.78 43.71
N ILE A 233 -35.64 23.58 43.11
CA ILE A 233 -36.48 22.47 43.58
C ILE A 233 -36.08 22.06 45.00
N VAL A 234 -34.78 21.95 45.32
CA VAL A 234 -34.32 21.61 46.68
C VAL A 234 -34.79 22.64 47.71
N VAL A 235 -34.68 23.94 47.40
CA VAL A 235 -35.17 25.02 48.29
C VAL A 235 -36.68 24.90 48.50
N ASN A 236 -37.44 24.63 47.45
CA ASN A 236 -38.89 24.46 47.52
C ASN A 236 -39.28 23.19 48.31
N THR A 237 -38.62 22.06 48.06
CA THR A 237 -38.86 20.80 48.79
C THR A 237 -38.56 20.96 50.28
N ASN A 238 -37.47 21.63 50.64
CA ASN A 238 -37.15 21.91 52.05
C ASN A 238 -38.20 22.81 52.71
N SER A 239 -38.69 23.81 51.99
CA SER A 239 -39.75 24.72 52.47
C SER A 239 -41.08 23.97 52.66
N ILE A 240 -41.46 23.09 51.72
CA ILE A 240 -42.64 22.22 51.85
C ILE A 240 -42.48 21.31 53.06
N ASN A 241 -41.34 20.63 53.21
CA ASN A 241 -41.11 19.72 54.33
C ASN A 241 -41.16 20.45 55.69
N SER A 242 -40.61 21.67 55.77
CA SER A 242 -40.73 22.52 56.95
C SER A 242 -42.18 22.89 57.26
N ASN A 243 -42.96 23.31 56.26
CA ASN A 243 -44.38 23.64 56.44
C ASN A 243 -45.20 22.41 56.84
N THR A 244 -44.91 21.26 56.26
CA THR A 244 -45.52 19.98 56.61
C THR A 244 -45.25 19.62 58.07
N SER A 245 -44.02 19.81 58.55
CA SER A 245 -43.68 19.61 59.98
C SER A 245 -44.50 20.56 60.88
N LEU A 246 -44.61 21.83 60.50
CA LEU A 246 -45.42 22.80 61.25
C LEU A 246 -46.90 22.42 61.29
N ILE A 247 -47.47 21.93 60.18
CA ILE A 247 -48.86 21.42 60.14
C ILE A 247 -49.02 20.21 61.05
N GLN A 248 -48.04 19.28 61.05
CA GLN A 248 -48.04 18.11 61.93
C GLN A 248 -48.06 18.53 63.41
N ASP A 249 -47.17 19.45 63.79
CA ASP A 249 -47.05 19.96 65.17
C ASP A 249 -48.32 20.68 65.60
N MET A 250 -48.85 21.57 64.75
CA MET A 250 -50.05 22.34 65.03
C MET A 250 -51.29 21.46 65.11
N SER A 251 -51.42 20.47 64.20
CA SER A 251 -52.51 19.49 64.25
C SER A 251 -52.47 18.66 65.54
N THR A 252 -51.28 18.27 65.99
CA THR A 252 -51.09 17.55 67.25
C THR A 252 -51.49 18.41 68.47
N SER A 253 -51.15 19.71 68.45
CA SER A 253 -51.58 20.64 69.50
C SER A 253 -53.11 20.82 69.51
N ILE A 254 -53.74 21.04 68.36
CA ILE A 254 -55.20 21.19 68.25
C ILE A 254 -55.90 19.90 68.72
N SER A 255 -55.38 18.72 68.36
CA SER A 255 -55.89 17.44 68.84
C SER A 255 -55.94 17.36 70.36
N LYS A 256 -54.87 17.83 71.03
CA LYS A 256 -54.77 17.88 72.49
C LYS A 256 -55.74 18.88 73.11
N ASP A 257 -55.94 20.03 72.48
CA ASP A 257 -56.91 21.05 72.94
C ASP A 257 -58.35 20.53 72.81
N LEU A 258 -58.68 19.86 71.71
CA LEU A 258 -59.99 19.24 71.49
C LEU A 258 -60.30 18.14 72.51
N GLU A 259 -59.29 17.32 72.86
CA GLU A 259 -59.44 16.32 73.92
C GLU A 259 -59.73 16.98 75.27
N SER A 260 -59.09 18.11 75.56
CA SER A 260 -59.35 18.91 76.76
C SER A 260 -60.78 19.47 76.78
N ILE A 261 -61.29 19.95 75.64
CA ILE A 261 -62.70 20.40 75.50
C ILE A 261 -63.67 19.24 75.72
N HIS A 262 -63.38 18.06 75.18
CA HIS A 262 -64.20 16.87 75.37
C HIS A 262 -64.29 16.49 76.85
N VAL A 263 -63.16 16.48 77.56
CA VAL A 263 -63.10 16.25 79.02
C VAL A 263 -63.92 17.30 79.79
N ALA A 264 -63.79 18.57 79.44
CA ALA A 264 -64.54 19.66 80.08
C ALA A 264 -66.06 19.54 79.86
N CYS A 265 -66.50 19.17 78.65
CA CYS A 265 -67.92 18.93 78.34
C CYS A 265 -68.48 17.76 79.15
N ASN A 266 -67.73 16.67 79.29
CA ASN A 266 -68.14 15.52 80.11
C ASN A 266 -68.26 15.89 81.59
N LEU A 267 -67.30 16.65 82.13
CA LEU A 267 -67.37 17.16 83.50
C LEU A 267 -68.59 18.07 83.70
N SER A 268 -68.82 18.98 82.75
CA SER A 268 -69.97 19.90 82.76
C SER A 268 -71.30 19.13 82.74
N SER A 269 -71.42 18.10 81.90
CA SER A 269 -72.61 17.24 81.86
C SER A 269 -72.86 16.53 83.20
N ASN A 270 -71.81 16.02 83.85
CA ASN A 270 -71.89 15.44 85.20
C ASN A 270 -72.35 16.46 86.25
N ILE A 271 -71.85 17.70 86.18
CA ILE A 271 -72.25 18.79 87.09
C ILE A 271 -73.73 19.15 86.86
N LEU A 272 -74.17 19.31 85.60
CA LEU A 272 -75.57 19.60 85.26
C LEU A 272 -76.51 18.52 85.80
N GLN A 273 -76.12 17.24 85.69
CA GLN A 273 -76.91 16.13 86.25
C GLN A 273 -77.04 16.26 87.77
N LYS A 274 -75.96 16.59 88.48
CA LYS A 274 -75.99 16.83 89.93
C LYS A 274 -76.87 18.03 90.30
N ILE A 275 -76.78 19.13 89.57
CA ILE A 275 -77.64 20.32 89.79
C ILE A 275 -79.11 19.96 89.55
N ARG A 276 -79.42 19.19 88.50
CA ARG A 276 -80.79 18.68 88.26
C ARG A 276 -81.29 17.84 89.43
N HIS A 277 -80.49 16.91 89.95
CA HIS A 277 -80.84 16.13 91.15
C HIS A 277 -81.06 17.03 92.38
N LEU A 278 -80.24 18.06 92.56
CA LEU A 278 -80.37 19.01 93.66
C LEU A 278 -81.64 19.86 93.54
N ALA A 279 -81.97 20.35 92.35
CA ALA A 279 -83.19 21.10 92.07
C ALA A 279 -84.45 20.27 92.34
N VAL A 280 -84.45 18.99 91.93
CA VAL A 280 -85.55 18.05 92.22
C VAL A 280 -85.69 17.80 93.73
N LYS A 281 -84.57 17.54 94.42
CA LYS A 281 -84.58 17.38 95.90
C LYS A 281 -85.07 18.64 96.61
N GLY A 282 -84.59 19.81 96.19
CA GLY A 282 -85.04 21.11 96.72
C GLY A 282 -86.54 21.34 96.49
N SER A 283 -87.06 20.95 95.32
CA SER A 283 -88.49 20.97 95.03
C SER A 283 -89.29 20.06 95.96
N ILE A 284 -88.85 18.82 96.17
CA ILE A 284 -89.51 17.88 97.09
C ILE A 284 -89.56 18.46 98.51
N VAL A 285 -88.45 19.03 99.00
CA VAL A 285 -88.38 19.65 100.33
C VAL A 285 -89.29 20.88 100.43
N ALA A 286 -89.34 21.74 99.41
CA ALA A 286 -90.22 22.92 99.39
C ALA A 286 -91.72 22.53 99.42
N TYR A 287 -92.11 21.48 98.69
CA TYR A 287 -93.48 20.96 98.66
C TYR A 287 -93.90 20.18 99.92
N GLN A 288 -92.94 19.76 100.74
CA GLN A 288 -93.20 19.12 102.05
C GLN A 288 -93.34 20.14 103.20
N SER A 289 -93.12 21.45 102.94
CA SER A 289 -93.27 22.50 103.94
C SER A 289 -94.74 22.95 104.09
N GLN A 290 -95.18 23.27 105.31
CA GLN A 290 -96.58 23.65 105.63
C GLN A 290 -97.05 24.97 104.95
N SER A 291 -96.16 25.72 104.29
CA SER A 291 -96.48 26.88 103.44
C SER A 291 -95.42 26.98 102.34
N PRO A 292 -95.67 26.41 101.15
CA PRO A 292 -94.68 26.46 100.08
C PRO A 292 -94.40 27.93 99.69
N PRO A 293 -93.13 28.34 99.61
CA PRO A 293 -92.78 29.73 99.31
C PRO A 293 -93.29 30.15 97.92
N GLU A 294 -94.06 31.24 97.86
CA GLU A 294 -94.50 31.87 96.61
C GLU A 294 -93.27 32.22 95.74
N GLY A 295 -93.28 31.81 94.47
CA GLY A 295 -92.18 32.03 93.52
C GLY A 295 -91.16 30.88 93.42
N PHE A 296 -91.13 29.90 94.33
CA PHE A 296 -90.18 28.78 94.24
C PHE A 296 -90.37 27.90 93.00
N ASN A 297 -91.63 27.72 92.56
CA ASN A 297 -91.92 27.04 91.29
C ASN A 297 -91.36 27.79 90.09
N GLN A 298 -91.38 29.12 90.11
CA GLN A 298 -90.82 29.94 89.04
C GLN A 298 -89.30 29.81 89.00
N ILE A 299 -88.63 29.86 90.16
CA ILE A 299 -87.18 29.61 90.28
C ILE A 299 -86.80 28.21 89.79
N ASN A 300 -87.53 27.16 90.21
CA ASN A 300 -87.25 25.79 89.75
C ASN A 300 -87.50 25.62 88.25
N THR A 301 -88.51 26.30 87.69
CA THR A 301 -88.78 26.31 86.25
C THR A 301 -87.63 26.99 85.49
N GLU A 302 -87.16 28.15 85.96
CA GLU A 302 -86.00 28.86 85.39
C GLU A 302 -84.70 28.04 85.49
N ILE A 303 -84.43 27.38 86.63
CA ILE A 303 -83.29 26.48 86.80
C ILE A 303 -83.34 25.33 85.78
N ASN A 304 -84.50 24.69 85.61
CA ASN A 304 -84.65 23.59 84.65
C ASN A 304 -84.52 24.06 83.20
N GLN A 305 -85.03 25.26 82.87
CA GLN A 305 -84.83 25.88 81.56
C GLN A 305 -83.34 26.15 81.28
N MET A 306 -82.61 26.75 82.23
CA MET A 306 -81.16 26.97 82.11
C MET A 306 -80.39 25.66 82.00
N LEU A 307 -80.72 24.64 82.81
CA LEU A 307 -80.07 23.32 82.74
C LEU A 307 -80.24 22.69 81.35
N ASN A 308 -81.43 22.77 80.78
CA ASN A 308 -81.69 22.24 79.43
C ASN A 308 -80.93 23.04 78.36
N GLN A 309 -80.85 24.37 78.49
CA GLN A 309 -80.07 25.22 77.57
C GLN A 309 -78.57 24.90 77.64
N ILE A 310 -77.98 24.79 78.84
CA ILE A 310 -76.55 24.47 79.02
C ILE A 310 -76.26 23.04 78.57
N LEU A 311 -77.17 22.09 78.80
CA LEU A 311 -77.04 20.73 78.28
C LEU A 311 -77.00 20.70 76.75
N ASN A 312 -77.88 21.47 76.10
CA ASN A 312 -77.88 21.61 74.64
C ASN A 312 -76.57 22.22 74.14
N ILE A 313 -76.05 23.27 74.81
CA ILE A 313 -74.75 23.88 74.50
C ILE A 313 -73.61 22.85 74.62
N ASN A 314 -73.57 22.05 75.69
CA ASN A 314 -72.57 21.00 75.87
C ASN A 314 -72.65 19.94 74.77
N GLN A 315 -73.85 19.54 74.35
CA GLN A 315 -74.03 18.57 73.27
C GLN A 315 -73.53 19.13 71.94
N GLU A 316 -73.85 20.39 71.62
CA GLU A 316 -73.36 21.05 70.41
C GLU A 316 -71.83 21.27 70.45
N MET A 317 -71.25 21.66 71.59
CA MET A 317 -69.79 21.75 71.76
C MET A 317 -69.11 20.40 71.55
N ASN A 318 -69.69 19.32 72.07
CA ASN A 318 -69.11 17.99 71.93
C ASN A 318 -69.19 17.49 70.47
N LYS A 319 -70.31 17.73 69.78
CA LYS A 319 -70.43 17.46 68.34
C LYS A 319 -69.40 18.25 67.54
N MET A 320 -69.22 19.53 67.85
CA MET A 320 -68.27 20.40 67.18
C MET A 320 -66.81 19.95 67.44
N ALA A 321 -66.48 19.56 68.66
CA ALA A 321 -65.15 19.02 68.98
C ALA A 321 -64.85 17.72 68.20
N ASN A 322 -65.82 16.82 68.09
CA ASN A 322 -65.68 15.60 67.28
C ASN A 322 -65.52 15.90 65.78
N HIS A 323 -66.24 16.90 65.26
CA HIS A 323 -66.09 17.35 63.87
C HIS A 323 -64.70 17.94 63.62
N PHE A 324 -64.17 18.75 64.54
CA PHE A 324 -62.80 19.25 64.44
C PHE A 324 -61.75 18.14 64.55
N LYS A 325 -61.98 17.10 65.38
CA LYS A 325 -61.07 15.95 65.50
C LYS A 325 -60.91 15.21 64.16
N PHE A 326 -62.00 15.07 63.40
CA PHE A 326 -61.95 14.52 62.05
C PHE A 326 -61.13 15.40 61.08
N HIS A 327 -61.30 16.72 61.13
CA HIS A 327 -60.50 17.63 60.30
C HIS A 327 -59.01 17.62 60.66
N VAL A 328 -58.67 17.50 61.95
CA VAL A 328 -57.30 17.35 62.46
C VAL A 328 -56.64 16.07 61.94
N GLN A 329 -57.37 14.95 61.95
CA GLN A 329 -56.89 13.69 61.35
C GLN A 329 -56.64 13.84 59.84
N ASN A 330 -57.58 14.46 59.10
CA ASN A 330 -57.36 14.72 57.67
C ASN A 330 -56.13 15.61 57.42
N LEU A 331 -55.87 16.61 58.28
CA LEU A 331 -54.68 17.45 58.20
C LEU A 331 -53.39 16.64 58.45
N GLN A 332 -53.40 15.70 59.40
CA GLN A 332 -52.27 14.80 59.66
C GLN A 332 -52.02 13.86 58.47
N ASP A 333 -53.06 13.28 57.89
CA ASP A 333 -52.94 12.41 56.71
C ASP A 333 -52.37 13.16 55.51
N ILE A 334 -52.83 14.40 55.27
CA ILE A 334 -52.30 15.28 54.23
C ILE A 334 -50.82 15.60 54.48
N ALA A 335 -50.45 15.96 55.71
CA ALA A 335 -49.07 16.26 56.07
C ALA A 335 -48.16 15.05 55.90
N GLN A 336 -48.58 13.86 56.35
CA GLN A 336 -47.80 12.64 56.21
C GLN A 336 -47.60 12.25 54.73
N ASN A 337 -48.62 12.42 53.89
CA ASN A 337 -48.51 12.20 52.45
C ASN A 337 -47.55 13.21 51.80
N GLN A 338 -47.64 14.50 52.14
CA GLN A 338 -46.72 15.53 51.64
C GLN A 338 -45.27 15.30 52.04
N SER A 339 -45.01 14.78 53.25
CA SER A 339 -43.67 14.37 53.68
C SER A 339 -43.13 13.24 52.81
N GLY A 340 -43.95 12.21 52.53
CA GLY A 340 -43.58 11.10 51.65
C GLY A 340 -43.25 11.56 50.22
N ILE A 341 -44.05 12.47 49.66
CA ILE A 341 -43.80 13.08 48.36
C ILE A 341 -42.49 13.88 48.37
N SER A 342 -42.26 14.72 49.38
CA SER A 342 -41.03 15.52 49.49
C SER A 342 -39.77 14.66 49.57
N HIS A 343 -39.82 13.56 50.33
CA HIS A 343 -38.72 12.61 50.41
C HIS A 343 -38.44 11.93 49.06
N SER A 344 -39.49 11.49 48.35
CA SER A 344 -39.37 10.90 47.01
C SER A 344 -38.74 11.87 46.01
N VAL A 345 -39.18 13.13 46.00
CA VAL A 345 -38.62 14.19 45.15
C VAL A 345 -37.14 14.43 45.45
N SER A 346 -36.75 14.43 46.73
CA SER A 346 -35.35 14.57 47.14
C SER A 346 -34.47 13.43 46.62
N LEU A 347 -34.93 12.18 46.73
CA LEU A 347 -34.20 11.01 46.23
C LEU A 347 -34.04 11.03 44.70
N GLN A 348 -35.08 11.43 43.97
CA GLN A 348 -35.02 11.57 42.51
C GLN A 348 -34.02 12.66 42.08
N LEU A 349 -33.97 13.77 42.81
CA LEU A 349 -33.01 14.85 42.61
C LEU A 349 -31.56 14.39 42.78
N GLU A 350 -31.26 13.58 43.80
CA GLU A 350 -29.91 13.03 43.99
C GLU A 350 -29.47 12.17 42.81
N ARG A 351 -30.35 11.29 42.33
CA ARG A 351 -30.07 10.45 41.15
C ARG A 351 -29.81 11.30 39.92
N ALA A 352 -30.63 12.31 39.69
CA ALA A 352 -30.46 13.20 38.54
C ALA A 352 -29.15 14.02 38.64
N LYS A 353 -28.75 14.45 39.84
CA LYS A 353 -27.43 15.08 40.08
C LYS A 353 -26.26 14.16 39.74
N MET A 354 -26.35 12.86 40.02
CA MET A 354 -25.30 11.91 39.63
C MET A 354 -25.12 11.85 38.11
N VAL A 355 -26.22 11.83 37.35
CA VAL A 355 -26.18 11.82 35.87
C VAL A 355 -25.51 13.09 35.33
N ILE A 356 -25.86 14.25 35.89
CA ILE A 356 -25.24 15.53 35.52
C ILE A 356 -23.74 15.56 35.85
N ASN A 357 -23.32 14.96 36.97
CA ASN A 357 -21.90 14.84 37.32
C ASN A 357 -21.13 13.92 36.36
N GLU A 358 -21.73 12.83 35.90
CA GLU A 358 -21.10 11.97 34.88
C GLU A 358 -20.99 12.69 33.52
N LEU A 359 -22.01 13.45 33.11
CA LEU A 359 -21.92 14.30 31.92
C LEU A 359 -20.78 15.33 32.04
N LYS A 360 -20.61 15.92 33.23
CA LYS A 360 -19.51 16.86 33.50
C LYS A 360 -18.14 16.20 33.36
N LYS A 361 -17.95 14.99 33.90
CA LYS A 361 -16.69 14.23 33.74
C LYS A 361 -16.35 13.94 32.28
N LEU A 362 -17.36 13.57 31.47
CA LEU A 362 -17.16 13.33 30.04
C LEU A 362 -16.68 14.58 29.32
N ILE A 363 -17.25 15.75 29.65
CA ILE A 363 -16.80 17.04 29.14
C ILE A 363 -15.37 17.36 29.58
N ASP A 364 -15.05 17.16 30.86
CA ASP A 364 -13.72 17.45 31.40
C ASP A 364 -12.63 16.55 30.79
N SER A 365 -13.00 15.35 30.31
CA SER A 365 -12.11 14.42 29.61
C SER A 365 -11.94 14.72 28.11
N TYR A 366 -12.68 15.68 27.57
CA TYR A 366 -12.60 16.05 26.16
C TYR A 366 -11.25 16.66 25.82
N ASN A 367 -10.53 16.03 24.88
CA ASN A 367 -9.27 16.55 24.36
C ASN A 367 -9.51 17.25 23.00
N PRO A 368 -9.41 18.58 22.92
CA PRO A 368 -9.62 19.32 21.67
C PRO A 368 -8.55 19.01 20.61
N ASN A 369 -7.39 18.47 21.01
CA ASN A 369 -6.29 18.17 20.09
C ASN A 369 -6.37 16.77 19.45
N LEU A 370 -7.38 15.96 19.78
CA LEU A 370 -7.50 14.60 19.22
C LEU A 370 -7.64 14.63 17.69
N ILE A 371 -8.33 15.65 17.16
CA ILE A 371 -8.52 15.84 15.71
C ILE A 371 -7.22 16.31 15.05
N ILE A 372 -6.45 17.18 15.70
CA ILE A 372 -5.12 17.60 15.21
C ILE A 372 -4.21 16.38 15.11
N LEU A 373 -4.21 15.50 16.11
CA LEU A 373 -3.47 14.23 16.10
C LEU A 373 -3.91 13.30 14.96
N ILE A 374 -5.21 13.16 14.71
CA ILE A 374 -5.74 12.33 13.61
C ILE A 374 -5.34 12.92 12.25
N VAL A 375 -5.43 14.24 12.07
CA VAL A 375 -5.05 14.94 10.84
C VAL A 375 -3.53 14.87 10.60
N GLU A 376 -2.73 14.96 11.66
CA GLU A 376 -1.27 14.85 11.60
C GLU A 376 -0.81 13.40 11.33
N GLN A 377 -1.50 12.40 11.87
CA GLN A 377 -1.28 10.99 11.52
C GLN A 377 -1.72 10.68 10.07
N ALA A 378 -2.81 11.29 9.59
CA ALA A 378 -3.28 11.12 8.21
C ALA A 378 -2.30 11.71 7.17
N LYS A 379 -1.51 12.74 7.54
CA LYS A 379 -0.43 13.26 6.68
C LYS A 379 0.71 12.26 6.44
N ASN A 380 0.88 11.28 7.33
CA ASN A 380 1.97 10.30 7.29
C ASN A 380 1.55 8.95 6.67
N ILE A 381 0.34 8.84 6.12
CA ILE A 381 -0.11 7.58 5.49
C ILE A 381 0.64 7.39 4.17
N SER A 382 1.64 6.51 4.21
CA SER A 382 2.42 6.00 3.08
C SER A 382 1.61 5.03 2.20
N PRO A 383 2.04 4.79 0.95
CA PRO A 383 1.27 4.08 -0.10
C PRO A 383 0.92 2.61 0.19
N GLU A 384 1.60 1.94 1.13
CA GLU A 384 1.50 0.49 1.37
C GLU A 384 0.23 0.06 2.12
N LEU A 385 -0.46 0.98 2.82
CA LEU A 385 -1.64 0.63 3.62
C LEU A 385 -2.95 0.53 2.79
N ILE A 386 -2.98 1.06 1.57
CA ILE A 386 -4.23 1.13 0.77
C ILE A 386 -4.54 -0.20 0.06
N GLU A 387 -3.54 -1.05 -0.21
CA GLU A 387 -3.78 -2.39 -0.79
C GLU A 387 -4.57 -3.30 0.18
N SER A 388 -4.60 -2.98 1.47
CA SER A 388 -5.39 -3.68 2.49
C SER A 388 -6.84 -3.20 2.63
N LEU A 389 -7.20 -2.04 2.06
CA LEU A 389 -8.53 -1.43 2.20
C LEU A 389 -9.44 -1.63 0.98
N ASP A 390 -8.90 -2.10 -0.15
CA ASP A 390 -9.70 -2.41 -1.36
C ASP A 390 -10.41 -3.77 -1.32
N ASN A 391 -10.26 -4.53 -0.23
CA ASN A 391 -10.95 -5.80 -0.02
C ASN A 391 -11.80 -5.79 1.26
N THR A 392 -12.91 -5.04 1.28
CA THR A 392 -14.08 -5.50 2.05
C THR A 392 -15.38 -4.86 1.55
N PRO A 393 -16.46 -5.63 1.35
CA PRO A 393 -17.69 -5.13 0.76
C PRO A 393 -18.42 -4.20 1.73
N GLU A 394 -19.10 -3.21 1.16
CA GLU A 394 -20.14 -2.39 1.78
C GLU A 394 -21.08 -3.24 2.67
N GLN A 395 -20.84 -3.23 3.99
CA GLN A 395 -21.88 -3.58 4.95
C GLN A 395 -22.49 -2.29 5.47
N LYS A 396 -23.71 -2.03 4.99
CA LYS A 396 -24.67 -1.07 5.55
C LYS A 396 -24.69 -1.22 7.08
N LEU A 397 -24.10 -0.25 7.79
CA LEU A 397 -24.26 -0.11 9.23
C LEU A 397 -25.70 0.34 9.52
N ASN A 398 -26.52 -0.58 10.02
CA ASN A 398 -27.82 -0.28 10.58
C ASN A 398 -27.66 0.51 11.89
N SER A 399 -28.15 1.76 11.87
CA SER A 399 -28.13 2.71 12.99
C SER A 399 -28.99 2.30 14.21
N ALA A 400 -29.77 1.22 14.11
CA ALA A 400 -30.62 0.73 15.20
C ALA A 400 -29.90 -0.24 16.17
N SER A 401 -28.79 -0.88 15.78
CA SER A 401 -28.07 -1.82 16.66
C SER A 401 -27.20 -1.14 17.72
N ASN A 402 -26.68 0.06 17.44
CA ASN A 402 -25.69 0.70 18.33
C ASN A 402 -26.28 1.25 19.62
N SER A 403 -27.54 1.69 19.63
CA SER A 403 -28.22 2.17 20.83
C SER A 403 -28.47 1.03 21.83
N GLN A 404 -28.84 -0.16 21.35
CA GLN A 404 -29.01 -1.35 22.20
C GLN A 404 -27.68 -1.84 22.77
N VAL A 405 -26.63 -1.87 21.94
CA VAL A 405 -25.27 -2.28 22.36
C VAL A 405 -24.68 -1.30 23.37
N LEU A 406 -24.90 0.00 23.22
CA LEU A 406 -24.46 1.01 24.18
C LEU A 406 -25.22 0.90 25.51
N ILE A 407 -26.53 0.63 25.46
CA ILE A 407 -27.34 0.39 26.67
C ILE A 407 -26.87 -0.88 27.39
N GLU A 408 -26.55 -1.96 26.67
CA GLU A 408 -26.01 -3.18 27.27
C GLU A 408 -24.61 -2.99 27.88
N LEU A 409 -23.74 -2.21 27.23
CA LEU A 409 -22.42 -1.85 27.77
C LEU A 409 -22.53 -1.00 29.03
N ILE A 410 -23.42 -0.01 29.05
CA ILE A 410 -23.69 0.82 30.24
C ILE A 410 -24.25 -0.05 31.37
N GLN A 411 -25.20 -0.95 31.08
CA GLN A 411 -25.74 -1.89 32.08
C GLN A 411 -24.68 -2.85 32.62
N ARG A 412 -23.78 -3.38 31.77
CA ARG A 412 -22.66 -4.23 32.20
C ARG A 412 -21.69 -3.49 33.11
N THR A 413 -21.37 -2.25 32.77
CA THR A 413 -20.42 -1.42 33.51
C THR A 413 -20.98 -0.99 34.87
N LEU A 414 -22.29 -0.71 34.94
CA LEU A 414 -22.99 -0.44 36.19
C LEU A 414 -23.12 -1.67 37.09
N LYS A 415 -23.28 -2.88 36.51
CA LYS A 415 -23.34 -4.14 37.26
C LYS A 415 -21.98 -4.49 37.91
N HIS A 416 -20.89 -4.32 37.16
CA HIS A 416 -19.53 -4.56 37.67
C HIS A 416 -19.11 -3.62 38.81
N ARG A 417 -19.71 -2.42 38.89
CA ARG A 417 -19.40 -1.43 39.92
C ARG A 417 -20.13 -1.68 41.24
N ASN A 418 -21.29 -2.34 41.23
CA ASN A 418 -22.03 -2.71 42.44
C ASN A 418 -21.48 -3.98 43.13
N ASP A 419 -20.67 -4.78 42.43
CA ASP A 419 -20.07 -6.02 42.95
C ASP A 419 -18.60 -5.84 43.42
N SER A 420 -18.05 -4.62 43.36
CA SER A 420 -16.70 -4.32 43.84
C SER A 420 -16.76 -3.62 45.21
N PRO A 421 -16.07 -4.12 46.26
CA PRO A 421 -16.03 -3.44 47.55
C PRO A 421 -15.29 -2.09 47.43
N PRO A 422 -15.53 -1.13 48.35
CA PRO A 422 -14.86 0.16 48.31
C PRO A 422 -13.35 -0.07 48.46
N SER A 423 -12.56 0.50 47.54
CA SER A 423 -11.13 0.61 47.74
C SER A 423 -10.90 1.66 48.82
N GLU A 424 -10.42 1.21 49.98
CA GLU A 424 -9.78 2.08 50.96
C GLU A 424 -8.56 2.73 50.29
N PHE A 425 -8.57 4.05 50.13
CA PHE A 425 -7.46 4.98 50.37
C PHE A 425 -7.98 6.41 50.48
#